data_AF-A0AAP0BR80-F1
#
_entry.id   AF-A0AAP0BR80-F1
#
_cell.length_a   1.000
_cell.length_b   1.000
_cell.length_c   1.000
_cell.angle_alpha   90.00
_cell.angle_beta   90.00
_cell.angle_gamma   90.00
#
_symmetry.space_group_name_H-M   'P 1'
#
loop_
_entity.id
_entity.type
_entity.pdbx_description
1 polymer ?
#
loop_
_entity_poly.entity_id
_entity_poly.type
_entity_poly.pdbx_seq_one_letter_code
_entity_poly.pdbx_strand_id
1 'polypeptide(L)' 'MDFIPDESSIKIEEIKVDSDTLEMLTAIGMADLPGVEKVDEAPVGPAFTGRLGFLRRG' A
#
# COMPACT_ATOMS: atom_id res chain seq x y z
N MET A 1 8.83 26.18 15.38
CA MET A 1 9.12 24.83 14.85
C MET A 1 10.62 24.65 14.96
N ASP A 2 11.12 24.46 16.18
CA ASP A 2 12.50 24.85 16.50
C ASP A 2 13.47 23.65 16.48
N PHE A 3 12.99 22.50 16.01
CA PHE A 3 13.77 21.28 15.90
C PHE A 3 13.49 20.58 14.57
N ILE A 4 14.51 20.52 13.72
CA ILE A 4 14.56 19.73 12.50
C ILE A 4 15.58 18.62 12.77
N PRO A 5 15.19 17.34 12.71
CA PRO A 5 16.12 16.23 12.93
C PRO A 5 17.15 16.14 11.80
N ASP A 6 18.32 15.58 12.09
CA ASP A 6 19.40 15.40 11.12
C ASP A 6 19.01 14.42 9.99
N GLU A 7 18.13 13.45 10.30
CA GLU A 7 17.65 12.45 9.35
C GLU A 7 16.13 12.50 9.22
N SER A 8 15.65 12.36 7.98
CA SER A 8 14.23 12.21 7.67
C SER A 8 13.76 10.81 8.05
N SER A 9 12.63 10.72 8.76
CA SER A 9 11.97 9.43 9.00
C SER A 9 11.29 8.86 7.75
N ILE A 10 11.15 9.67 6.70
CA ILE A 10 10.51 9.29 5.44
C ILE A 10 11.59 8.83 4.45
N LYS A 11 11.45 7.60 3.96
CA LYS A 11 12.30 7.02 2.92
C LYS A 11 11.74 7.37 1.54
N ILE A 12 12.61 7.85 0.65
CA ILE A 12 12.23 8.28 -0.71
C ILE A 12 12.86 7.40 -1.81
N GLU A 13 13.68 6.43 -1.43
CA GLU A 13 14.37 5.53 -2.36
C GLU A 13 13.41 4.51 -2.99
N GLU A 14 12.43 4.03 -2.21
CA GLU A 14 11.40 3.09 -2.64
C GLU A 14 10.03 3.55 -2.11
N ILE A 15 9.19 4.03 -3.02
CA ILE A 15 7.84 4.53 -2.78
C ILE A 15 6.89 3.58 -3.52
N LYS A 16 6.32 2.67 -2.76
CA LYS A 16 5.45 1.62 -3.27
C LYS A 16 4.02 2.14 -3.41
N VAL A 17 3.52 2.19 -4.64
CA VAL A 17 2.18 2.66 -4.98
C VAL A 17 1.39 1.58 -5.69
N ASP A 18 0.06 1.66 -5.63
CA ASP A 18 -0.82 0.78 -6.40
C ASP A 18 -0.87 1.20 -7.89
N SER A 19 -1.52 0.38 -8.72
CA SER A 19 -1.71 0.66 -10.15
C SER A 19 -2.42 1.99 -10.39
N ASP A 20 -3.49 2.21 -9.66
CA ASP A 20 -4.43 3.31 -9.91
C ASP A 20 -3.77 4.65 -9.53
N THR A 21 -2.96 4.66 -8.47
CA THR A 21 -2.14 5.81 -8.08
C THR A 21 -1.04 6.06 -9.10
N LEU A 22 -0.41 5.03 -9.66
CA LEU A 22 0.61 5.23 -10.70
C LEU A 22 0.02 5.87 -11.96
N GLU A 23 -1.17 5.42 -12.37
CA GLU A 23 -1.92 6.02 -13.49
C GLU A 23 -2.30 7.48 -13.19
N MET A 24 -2.75 7.77 -11.97
CA MET A 24 -3.04 9.14 -11.53
C MET A 24 -1.79 10.02 -11.55
N LEU A 25 -0.65 9.55 -11.01
CA LEU A 25 0.61 10.27 -11.03
C LEU A 25 1.05 10.57 -12.46
N THR A 26 0.89 9.60 -13.36
CA THR A 26 1.17 9.76 -14.79
C THR A 26 0.27 10.81 -15.43
N ALA A 27 -1.03 10.82 -15.11
CA ALA A 27 -2.00 11.77 -15.65
C ALA A 27 -1.73 13.23 -15.25
N ILE A 28 -1.11 13.45 -14.08
CA ILE A 28 -0.74 14.77 -13.57
C ILE A 28 0.65 15.20 -14.10
N GLY A 29 1.32 14.36 -14.88
CA GLY A 29 2.66 14.62 -15.42
C GLY A 29 3.79 14.31 -14.43
N MET A 30 3.53 13.45 -13.44
CA MET A 30 4.48 13.01 -12.41
C MET A 30 4.90 11.54 -12.60
N ALA A 31 4.95 11.07 -13.84
CA ALA A 31 5.28 9.68 -14.17
C ALA A 31 6.72 9.29 -13.80
N ASP A 32 7.66 10.24 -13.89
CA ASP A 32 9.11 9.98 -13.79
C ASP A 32 9.69 10.34 -12.41
N LEU A 33 8.90 10.17 -11.35
CA LEU A 33 9.37 10.42 -9.99
C LEU A 33 10.39 9.34 -9.56
N PRO A 34 11.60 9.73 -9.11
CA PRO A 34 12.59 8.77 -8.66
C PRO A 34 12.08 8.02 -7.42
N GLY A 35 12.26 6.70 -7.42
CA GLY A 35 11.88 5.83 -6.33
C GLY A 35 10.42 5.36 -6.34
N VAL A 36 9.57 5.81 -7.27
CA VAL A 36 8.18 5.30 -7.36
C VAL A 36 8.15 3.93 -8.05
N GLU A 37 7.63 2.93 -7.35
CA GLU A 37 7.51 1.56 -7.84
C GLU A 37 6.07 1.06 -7.68
N LYS A 38 5.56 0.38 -8.72
CA LYS A 38 4.27 -0.30 -8.66
C LYS A 38 4.39 -1.56 -7.82
N VAL A 39 3.48 -1.73 -6.86
CA VAL A 39 3.32 -3.00 -6.14
C VAL A 39 2.03 -3.67 -6.56
N ASP A 40 2.14 -4.94 -6.96
CA ASP A 40 0.98 -5.79 -7.16
C ASP A 40 0.31 -6.02 -5.81
N GLU A 41 -0.99 -5.74 -5.74
CA GLU A 41 -1.80 -5.83 -4.54
C GLU A 41 -1.58 -7.18 -3.85
N ALA A 42 -1.19 -7.15 -2.56
CA ALA A 42 -0.96 -8.36 -1.79
C ALA A 42 -2.24 -9.22 -1.79
N PRO A 43 -2.14 -10.55 -1.89
CA PRO A 43 -3.31 -11.41 -1.88
C PRO A 43 -4.10 -11.15 -0.61
N VAL A 44 -5.33 -10.67 -0.78
CA VAL A 44 -6.30 -10.47 0.31
C VAL A 44 -6.40 -11.80 1.05
N GLY A 45 -5.85 -11.86 2.26
CA GLY A 45 -5.83 -13.07 3.08
C GLY A 45 -7.23 -13.66 3.23
N PRO A 46 -7.35 -14.98 3.44
CA PRO A 46 -8.64 -15.67 3.34
C PRO A 46 -9.68 -15.00 4.24
N ALA A 47 -10.75 -14.51 3.62
CA ALA A 47 -11.93 -14.07 4.33
C ALA A 47 -12.35 -15.20 5.26
N PHE A 48 -12.39 -14.94 6.57
CA PHE A 48 -12.81 -15.91 7.57
C PHE A 48 -14.35 -16.09 7.47
N THR A 49 -14.78 -16.73 6.39
CA THR A 49 -16.15 -17.20 6.17
C THR A 49 -16.36 -18.46 7.00
N GLY A 50 -16.87 -18.30 8.23
CA GLY A 50 -17.24 -19.47 9.02
C GLY A 50 -17.48 -19.27 10.50
N ARG A 51 -18.09 -18.14 10.93
CA ARG A 51 -18.61 -18.01 12.30
C ARG A 51 -20.11 -18.30 12.42
N LEU A 52 -20.63 -19.26 11.66
CA LEU A 52 -22.02 -19.73 11.78
C LEU A 52 -22.08 -21.25 11.56
N GLY A 53 -21.87 -22.00 12.64
CA GLY A 53 -21.97 -23.46 12.67
C GLY A 53 -22.38 -23.97 14.04
N PHE A 54 -23.33 -23.29 14.68
CA PHE A 54 -24.11 -23.88 15.77
C PHE A 54 -24.74 -25.21 15.26
N LEU A 55 -24.66 -26.26 16.10
CA LEU A 55 -25.58 -27.41 16.13
C LEU A 55 -25.63 -28.33 14.89
N ARG A 56 -24.82 -29.42 14.89
CA ARG A 56 -25.32 -30.74 14.47
C ARG A 56 -24.39 -31.92 14.83
N ARG A 57 -24.84 -32.68 15.84
CA ARG A 57 -25.05 -34.15 15.82
C ARG A 57 -23.85 -35.08 15.99
N GLY A 58 -23.97 -35.96 16.98
CA GLY A 58 -23.18 -37.16 17.20
C GLY A 58 -23.25 -37.57 18.65
#